data_AF-A0A2M9BGV1-F1
#
_entry.id   AF-A0A2M9BGV1-F1
#
_cell.length_a   1.000
_cell.length_b   1.000
_cell.length_c   1.000
_cell.angle_alpha   90.00
_cell.angle_beta   90.00
_cell.angle_gamma   90.00
#
_symmetry.space_group_name_H-M   'P 1'
#
loop_
_entity.id
_entity.type
_entity.pdbx_description
1 polymer ?
#
loop_
_entity_poly.entity_id
_entity_poly.type
_entity_poly.pdbx_seq_one_letter_code
_entity_poly.pdbx_strand_id
1 'polypeptide(L)' 'MATPEPLDARLRDQDALDEIEMTSALMIAASESCERLSQRRVDEILGIAPEGRD' A
#
# COMPACT_ATOMS: atom_id res chain seq x y z
N MET A 1 9.01 -29.77 13.08
CA MET A 1 9.53 -28.58 12.37
C MET A 1 8.52 -28.25 11.28
N ALA A 2 7.80 -27.13 11.41
CA ALA A 2 6.99 -26.64 10.30
C ALA A 2 7.96 -26.08 9.26
N THR A 3 8.08 -26.75 8.12
CA THR A 3 8.76 -26.17 6.96
C THR A 3 7.98 -24.91 6.58
N PRO A 4 8.62 -23.71 6.51
CA PRO A 4 7.93 -22.53 6.03
C PRO A 4 7.38 -22.84 4.65
N GLU A 5 6.05 -22.75 4.51
CA GLU A 5 5.38 -22.93 3.23
C GLU A 5 6.07 -22.02 2.20
N PRO A 6 6.37 -22.49 0.99
CA PRO A 6 7.05 -21.67 0.00
C PRO A 6 6.24 -20.38 -0.19
N LEU A 7 6.86 -19.22 0.08
CA LEU A 7 6.22 -17.91 -0.08
C LEU A 7 5.43 -17.90 -1.39
N ASP A 8 4.13 -17.62 -1.29
CA ASP A 8 3.14 -17.71 -2.37
C ASP A 8 3.67 -17.00 -3.62
N ALA A 9 3.46 -17.57 -4.82
CA ALA A 9 4.10 -17.06 -6.05
C ALA A 9 3.77 -15.59 -6.34
N ARG A 10 2.63 -15.11 -5.83
CA ARG A 10 2.19 -13.70 -5.88
C ARG A 10 3.11 -12.78 -5.07
N LEU A 11 3.72 -13.26 -3.98
CA LEU A 11 4.70 -12.50 -3.19
C LEU A 11 6.09 -12.44 -3.84
N ARG A 12 6.29 -13.06 -5.01
CA ARG A 12 7.51 -12.92 -5.82
C ARG A 12 7.32 -12.00 -7.02
N ASP A 13 6.08 -11.67 -7.33
CA ASP A 13 5.75 -10.71 -8.36
C ASP A 13 5.96 -9.30 -7.80
N GLN A 14 6.82 -8.52 -8.46
CA GLN A 14 7.17 -7.18 -7.98
C GLN A 14 5.94 -6.27 -7.92
N ASP A 15 5.06 -6.36 -8.92
CA ASP A 15 3.85 -5.53 -8.98
C ASP A 15 2.91 -5.85 -7.81
N ALA A 16 2.80 -7.13 -7.43
CA ALA A 16 1.98 -7.56 -6.31
C ALA A 16 2.62 -7.20 -4.95
N LEU A 17 3.95 -7.20 -4.83
CA LEU A 17 4.63 -6.71 -3.64
C LEU A 17 4.42 -5.21 -3.46
N ASP A 18 4.49 -4.44 -4.55
CA ASP A 18 4.24 -3.00 -4.55
C ASP A 18 2.78 -2.70 -4.12
N GLU A 19 1.80 -3.48 -4.60
CA GLU A 19 0.40 -3.37 -4.16
C GLU A 19 0.21 -3.66 -2.66
N ILE A 20 0.89 -4.70 -2.15
CA ILE A 20 0.84 -5.07 -0.73
C ILE A 20 1.45 -3.98 0.14
N GLU A 21 2.58 -3.41 -0.27
CA GLU A 21 3.23 -2.31 0.43
C GLU A 21 2.31 -1.07 0.46
N MET A 22 1.76 -0.69 -0.70
CA MET A 22 0.82 0.43 -0.82
C MET A 22 -0.41 0.23 0.08
N THR A 23 -1.00 -0.96 0.06
CA THR A 23 -2.18 -1.30 0.88
C THR A 23 -1.84 -1.24 2.36
N SER A 24 -0.68 -1.77 2.75
CA SER A 24 -0.20 -1.75 4.14
C SER A 24 0.02 -0.32 4.62
N ALA A 25 0.64 0.53 3.80
CA ALA A 25 0.83 1.94 4.11
C ALA A 25 -0.50 2.68 4.34
N LEU A 26 -1.53 2.37 3.54
CA LEU A 26 -2.88 2.93 3.72
C LEU A 26 -3.52 2.48 5.05
N MET A 27 -3.43 1.18 5.37
CA MET A 27 -3.96 0.63 6.62
C MET A 27 -3.29 1.23 7.85
N ILE A 28 -1.96 1.37 7.82
CA ILE A 28 -1.18 1.97 8.91
C ILE A 28 -1.60 3.43 9.10
N ALA A 29 -1.62 4.23 8.03
CA ALA A 29 -2.00 5.63 8.09
C ALA A 29 -3.43 5.81 8.64
N ALA A 30 -4.37 4.96 8.22
CA ALA A 30 -5.74 5.00 8.73
C ALA A 30 -5.82 4.59 10.21
N SER A 31 -4.97 3.66 10.65
CA SER A 31 -4.94 3.18 12.03
C SER A 31 -4.29 4.17 13.01
N GLU A 32 -3.32 4.95 12.52
CA GLU A 32 -2.64 5.99 13.30
C GLU A 32 -3.44 7.30 13.38
N SER A 33 -4.42 7.47 12.50
CA SER A 33 -5.28 8.64 12.46
C SER A 33 -6.54 8.42 13.29
N CYS A 34 -6.83 9.32 14.23
CA CYS A 34 -8.11 9.32 14.95
C CYS A 34 -9.28 9.82 14.07
N GLU A 35 -8.97 10.50 12.97
CA GLU A 35 -9.95 11.04 12.01
C GLU A 35 -9.77 10.41 10.62
N ARG A 36 -10.70 10.67 9.69
CA ARG A 36 -10.54 10.19 8.31
C ARG A 36 -9.32 10.83 7.66
N LEU A 37 -8.57 10.04 6.89
CA LEU A 37 -7.48 10.56 6.07
C LEU A 37 -8.01 11.59 5.07
N SER A 38 -7.27 12.68 4.89
CA SER A 38 -7.56 13.66 3.84
C SER A 38 -7.30 13.04 2.46
N GLN A 39 -8.01 13.51 1.43
CA GLN A 39 -7.81 13.04 0.06
C GLN A 39 -6.36 13.18 -0.39
N ARG A 40 -5.75 14.34 -0.11
CA ARG A 40 -4.32 14.58 -0.41
C ARG A 40 -3.42 13.52 0.20
N ARG A 41 -3.69 13.11 1.44
CA ARG A 41 -2.88 12.09 2.12
C ARG A 41 -3.07 10.70 1.51
N VAL A 42 -4.29 10.39 1.07
CA VAL A 42 -4.58 9.15 0.32
C VAL A 42 -3.84 9.17 -1.02
N ASP A 43 -3.90 10.28 -1.76
CA ASP A 43 -3.23 10.43 -3.05
C ASP A 43 -1.70 10.27 -2.94
N GLU A 44 -1.10 10.85 -1.90
CA GLU A 44 0.33 10.67 -1.57
C GLU A 44 0.70 9.19 -1.36
N ILE A 45 -0.15 8.43 -0.65
CA ILE A 45 0.07 6.99 -0.38
C ILE A 45 -0.14 6.16 -1.66
N LEU A 46 -1.11 6.53 -2.49
CA LEU A 46 -1.39 5.87 -3.77
C LEU A 46 -0.42 6.31 -4.89
N GLY A 47 0.51 7.22 -4.62
CA GLY A 47 1.44 7.75 -5.63
C GLY A 47 0.74 8.57 -6.72
N ILE A 48 -0.48 9.06 -6.48
CA ILE A 48 -1.24 9.87 -7.42
C ILE A 48 -0.67 11.28 -7.37
N ALA A 49 0.04 11.69 -8.43
CA ALA A 49 0.42 13.08 -8.60
C ALA A 49 -0.85 13.92 -8.81
N PRO A 50 -0.95 15.12 -8.20
CA PRO A 50 -2.06 16.02 -8.48
C PRO A 50 -2.08 16.26 -9.99
N GLU A 51 -3.28 16.22 -10.59
CA GLU A 51 -3.51 16.41 -12.02
C GLU A 51 -3.06 17.82 -12.45
N GLY A 52 -1.75 17.99 -12.62
CA GLY A 52 -1.15 19.09 -13.33
C GLY A 52 -1.42 18.84 -14.81
N ARG A 53 -2.29 19.67 -15.37
CA ARG A 53 -2.58 19.73 -16.80
C ARG A 53 -1.26 19.87 -17.57
N ASP A 54 -0.91 18.85 -18.36
CA ASP A 54 -0.10 18.93 -19.57
C ASP A 54 -0.57 17.87 -20.56
#